data_AF-A0A5P0YTF0-F1
#
_entry.id   AF-A0A5P0YTF0-F1
#
_cell.length_a   1.000
_cell.length_b   1.000
_cell.length_c   1.000
_cell.angle_alpha   90.00
_cell.angle_beta   90.00
_cell.angle_gamma   90.00
#
_symmetry.space_group_name_H-M   'P 1'
#
loop_
_entity.id
_entity.type
_entity.pdbx_description
1 polymer ?
#
loop_
_entity_poly.entity_id
_entity_poly.type
_entity_poly.pdbx_seq_one_letter_code
_entity_poly.pdbx_strand_id
1 'polypeptide(L)'
;MNRGGNAVALLWREHVKAAFPAGLRESEPGGVDIVLLDAEVAGCVDTYLSNGGRLDAGRYRILREGVAGLDRALPHISDPEERRYCLRLRELATLASPPA
;
A
#
# COMPACT_ATOMS: atom_id res chain seq x y z
N MET A 1 18.72 -8.68 5.68
CA MET A 1 17.40 -8.51 5.03
C MET A 1 17.03 -9.83 4.36
N ASN A 2 15.87 -10.43 4.66
CA ASN A 2 15.39 -11.62 3.92
C ASN A 2 14.96 -11.22 2.48
N ARG A 3 14.72 -12.19 1.59
CA ARG A 3 14.33 -11.89 0.18
C ARG A 3 13.09 -11.00 0.09
N GLY A 4 12.11 -11.18 0.98
CA GLY A 4 10.90 -10.35 1.04
C GLY A 4 11.20 -8.88 1.36
N GLY A 5 12.06 -8.60 2.34
CA GLY A 5 12.42 -7.23 2.70
C GLY A 5 13.18 -6.47 1.61
N ASN A 6 13.94 -7.16 0.75
CA ASN A 6 14.57 -6.51 -0.41
C ASN A 6 13.54 -6.09 -1.47
N ALA A 7 12.58 -6.97 -1.78
CA ALA A 7 11.47 -6.64 -2.68
C ALA A 7 10.64 -5.44 -2.17
N VAL A 8 10.28 -5.43 -0.87
CA VAL A 8 9.59 -4.30 -0.25
C VAL A 8 10.42 -3.02 -0.36
N ALA A 9 11.72 -3.06 -0.08
CA ALA A 9 12.57 -1.87 -0.12
C ALA A 9 12.69 -1.27 -1.54
N LEU A 10 12.80 -2.11 -2.57
CA LEU A 10 12.88 -1.63 -3.96
C LEU A 10 11.56 -1.01 -4.42
N LEU A 11 10.44 -1.69 -4.17
CA LEU A 11 9.12 -1.19 -4.54
C LEU A 11 8.75 0.07 -3.74
N TRP A 12 9.14 0.13 -2.46
CA TRP A 12 8.91 1.31 -1.63
C TRP A 12 9.63 2.53 -2.17
N ARG A 13 10.89 2.37 -2.59
CA ARG A 13 11.68 3.44 -3.22
C ARG A 13 11.06 3.96 -4.53
N GLU A 14 10.35 3.11 -5.26
CA GLU A 14 9.60 3.53 -6.44
C GLU A 14 8.33 4.31 -6.03
N HIS A 15 7.58 3.78 -5.07
CA HIS A 15 6.32 4.36 -4.60
C HIS A 15 6.50 5.77 -4.04
N VAL A 16 7.48 5.98 -3.15
CA VAL A 16 7.74 7.30 -2.52
C VAL A 16 8.21 8.37 -3.50
N LYS A 17 8.70 7.98 -4.69
CA LYS A 17 9.08 8.91 -5.76
C LYS A 17 7.92 9.27 -6.66
N ALA A 18 6.88 8.45 -6.71
CA ALA A 18 5.70 8.73 -7.49
C ALA A 18 4.90 9.86 -6.83
N ALA A 19 4.46 10.83 -7.62
CA ALA A 19 3.50 11.81 -7.13
C ALA A 19 2.20 11.09 -6.77
N PHE A 20 1.61 11.41 -5.62
CA PHE A 20 0.28 10.91 -5.30
C PHE A 20 -0.73 11.51 -6.30
N PRO A 21 -1.53 10.67 -7.00
CA PRO A 21 -2.44 11.14 -8.06
C PRO A 21 -3.49 12.13 -7.57
N ALA A 22 -3.76 13.19 -8.34
CA ALA A 22 -4.68 14.24 -7.93
C ALA A 22 -6.14 13.76 -7.79
N GLY A 23 -6.64 12.95 -8.73
CA GLY A 23 -8.03 12.49 -8.71
C GLY A 23 -8.37 11.60 -7.50
N LEU A 24 -7.39 10.88 -6.96
CA LEU A 24 -7.53 10.10 -5.73
C LEU A 24 -7.67 10.96 -4.45
N ARG A 25 -7.40 12.28 -4.52
CA ARG A 25 -7.67 13.21 -3.40
C ARG A 25 -9.10 13.71 -3.36
N GLU A 26 -9.78 13.65 -4.51
CA GLU A 26 -11.09 14.24 -4.73
C GLU A 26 -12.19 13.18 -4.90
N SER A 27 -11.81 11.90 -4.83
CA SER A 27 -12.72 10.77 -5.05
C SER A 27 -12.51 9.65 -4.03
N GLU A 28 -13.58 8.89 -3.79
CA GLU A 28 -13.58 7.70 -2.95
C GLU A 28 -14.00 6.47 -3.78
N PRO A 29 -13.12 5.93 -4.64
CA PRO A 29 -13.45 4.79 -5.51
C PRO A 29 -13.88 3.58 -4.67
N GLY A 30 -15.10 3.09 -4.90
CA GLY A 30 -15.68 2.01 -4.09
C GLY A 30 -15.98 2.39 -2.63
N GLY A 31 -16.11 3.70 -2.34
CA GLY A 31 -16.31 4.23 -0.99
C GLY A 31 -15.06 4.12 -0.11
N VAL A 32 -13.87 4.15 -0.71
CA VAL A 32 -12.59 4.04 -0.02
C VAL A 32 -11.84 5.37 -0.11
N ASP A 33 -11.50 5.93 1.05
CA ASP A 33 -10.56 7.05 1.15
C ASP A 33 -9.13 6.54 0.89
N ILE A 34 -8.63 6.78 -0.33
CA ILE A 34 -7.30 6.33 -0.74
C ILE A 34 -6.19 7.16 -0.09
N VAL A 35 -6.48 8.40 0.31
CA VAL A 35 -5.49 9.25 1.01
C VAL A 35 -5.20 8.66 2.39
N LEU A 36 -6.25 8.33 3.15
CA LEU A 36 -6.08 7.69 4.46
C LEU A 36 -5.42 6.31 4.32
N LEU A 37 -5.90 5.49 3.38
CA LEU A 37 -5.36 4.15 3.16
C LEU A 37 -3.87 4.18 2.77
N ASP A 38 -3.45 5.08 1.88
CA ASP A 38 -2.04 5.24 1.51
C ASP A 38 -1.18 5.61 2.72
N ALA A 39 -1.62 6.56 3.55
CA ALA A 39 -0.89 6.96 4.75
C ALA A 39 -0.72 5.81 5.75
N GLU A 40 -1.78 5.02 5.97
CA GLU A 40 -1.76 3.86 6.87
C GLU A 40 -0.82 2.76 6.37
N VAL A 41 -0.89 2.42 5.09
CA VAL A 41 -0.02 1.42 4.47
C VAL A 41 1.43 1.91 4.45
N ALA A 42 1.66 3.18 4.07
CA ALA A 42 2.98 3.81 4.07
C ALA A 42 3.65 3.74 5.45
N GLY A 43 2.91 4.10 6.52
CA GLY A 43 3.43 4.03 7.89
C GLY A 43 3.79 2.61 8.31
N CYS A 44 3.01 1.61 7.89
CA CYS A 44 3.31 0.20 8.14
C CYS A 44 4.53 -0.29 7.36
N VAL A 45 4.65 0.06 6.07
CA VAL A 45 5.80 -0.30 5.23
C VAL A 45 7.09 0.32 5.74
N ASP A 46 7.07 1.59 6.14
CA ASP A 46 8.22 2.26 6.72
C ASP A 46 8.66 1.60 8.03
N THR A 47 7.69 1.28 8.90
CA THR A 47 7.96 0.53 10.14
C THR A 47 8.55 -0.85 9.84
N TYR A 48 8.03 -1.56 8.83
CA TYR A 48 8.50 -2.88 8.43
C TYR A 48 9.97 -2.81 8.01
N LEU A 49 10.34 -1.84 7.19
CA LEU A 49 11.70 -1.65 6.70
C LEU A 49 12.67 -1.25 7.82
N SER A 50 12.24 -0.36 8.71
CA SER A 50 13.03 0.09 9.86
C SER A 50 13.20 -0.98 10.94
N ASN A 51 12.25 -1.92 11.05
CA ASN A 51 12.23 -2.97 12.09
C ASN A 51 12.64 -4.37 11.58
N GLY A 52 13.47 -4.43 10.53
CA GLY A 52 14.03 -5.69 10.03
C GLY A 52 12.99 -6.68 9.47
N GLY A 53 11.85 -6.18 8.98
CA GLY A 53 10.79 -6.96 8.37
C GLY A 53 9.76 -7.53 9.34
N ARG A 54 9.59 -6.91 10.51
CA ARG A 54 8.63 -7.35 11.55
C ARG A 54 7.68 -6.23 11.93
N LEU A 55 6.41 -6.55 12.04
CA LEU A 55 5.38 -5.66 12.56
C LEU A 55 4.65 -6.31 13.74
N ASP A 56 3.94 -5.50 14.51
CA ASP A 56 2.97 -5.99 15.48
C ASP A 56 1.65 -6.42 14.80
N ALA A 57 0.79 -7.09 15.56
CA ALA A 57 -0.49 -7.60 15.07
C ALA A 57 -1.44 -6.49 14.57
N GLY A 58 -1.38 -5.30 15.16
CA GLY A 58 -2.21 -4.16 14.76
C GLY A 58 -1.82 -3.65 13.38
N ARG A 59 -0.53 -3.46 13.14
CA ARG A 59 0.00 -3.08 11.83
C ARG A 59 -0.22 -4.15 10.76
N TYR A 60 -0.11 -5.43 11.11
CA TYR A 60 -0.50 -6.49 10.16
C TYR A 60 -2.00 -6.48 9.85
N ARG A 61 -2.87 -6.09 10.79
CA ARG A 61 -4.29 -5.91 10.50
C ARG A 61 -4.52 -4.73 9.54
N ILE A 62 -3.86 -3.60 9.78
CA ILE A 62 -3.92 -2.43 8.89
C ILE A 62 -3.52 -2.82 7.46
N LEU A 63 -2.43 -3.56 7.27
CA LEU A 63 -2.02 -3.99 5.93
C LEU A 63 -3.06 -4.88 5.24
N ARG A 64 -3.70 -5.82 5.98
CA ARG A 64 -4.77 -6.66 5.42
C ARG A 64 -6.00 -5.85 5.05
N GLU A 65 -6.40 -4.90 5.90
CA GLU A 65 -7.51 -3.99 5.64
C GLU A 65 -7.20 -3.09 4.43
N GLY A 66 -5.96 -2.62 4.30
CA GLY A 66 -5.48 -1.88 3.13
C GLY A 66 -5.55 -2.68 1.83
N VAL A 67 -5.13 -3.95 1.83
CA VAL A 67 -5.29 -4.84 0.65
C VAL A 67 -6.77 -4.99 0.28
N ALA A 68 -7.65 -5.23 1.24
CA ALA A 68 -9.08 -5.38 1.00
C ALA A 68 -9.73 -4.08 0.49
N GLY A 69 -9.31 -2.93 1.02
CA GLY A 69 -9.74 -1.61 0.54
C GLY A 69 -9.31 -1.35 -0.90
N LEU A 70 -8.05 -1.65 -1.23
CA LEU A 70 -7.54 -1.51 -2.60
C LEU A 70 -8.21 -2.45 -3.58
N ASP A 71 -8.49 -3.70 -3.18
CA ASP A 71 -9.27 -4.65 -3.99
C ASP A 71 -10.69 -4.14 -4.28
N ARG A 72 -11.31 -3.43 -3.34
CA ARG A 72 -12.60 -2.77 -3.55
C ARG A 72 -12.50 -1.56 -4.48
N ALA A 73 -11.45 -0.75 -4.34
CA ALA A 73 -11.31 0.50 -5.09
C ALA A 73 -10.91 0.28 -6.55
N LEU A 74 -9.98 -0.65 -6.82
CA LEU A 74 -9.37 -0.86 -8.14
C LEU A 74 -10.37 -1.04 -9.30
N PRO A 75 -11.51 -1.75 -9.17
CA PRO A 75 -12.52 -1.83 -10.22
C PRO A 75 -13.16 -0.50 -10.61
N HIS A 76 -13.13 0.51 -9.73
CA HIS A 76 -13.75 1.82 -9.94
C HIS A 76 -12.77 2.88 -10.45
N ILE A 77 -11.48 2.54 -10.60
CA ILE A 77 -10.44 3.45 -11.09
C ILE A 77 -10.20 3.15 -12.57
N SER A 78 -10.61 4.09 -13.42
CA SER A 78 -10.41 4.02 -14.88
C SER A 78 -9.08 4.63 -15.33
N ASP A 79 -8.53 5.59 -14.58
CA ASP A 79 -7.27 6.22 -14.93
C ASP A 79 -6.10 5.21 -14.78
N PRO A 80 -5.30 4.97 -15.84
CA PRO A 80 -4.23 3.99 -15.78
C PRO A 80 -3.09 4.34 -14.82
N GLU A 81 -2.82 5.62 -14.58
CA GLU A 81 -1.79 6.06 -13.65
C GLU A 81 -2.24 5.88 -12.20
N GLU A 82 -3.46 6.28 -11.87
CA GLU A 82 -4.07 6.03 -10.56
C GLU A 82 -4.14 4.55 -10.25
N ARG A 83 -4.55 3.74 -11.23
CA ARG A 83 -4.61 2.29 -11.08
C ARG A 83 -3.23 1.69 -10.84
N ARG A 84 -2.20 2.14 -11.55
CA ARG A 84 -0.80 1.72 -11.32
C ARG A 84 -0.30 2.10 -9.93
N TYR A 85 -0.64 3.30 -9.46
CA TYR A 85 -0.31 3.74 -8.11
C TYR A 85 -0.91 2.82 -7.05
N CYS A 86 -2.23 2.56 -7.13
CA CYS A 86 -2.95 1.70 -6.21
C CYS A 86 -2.47 0.23 -6.26
N LEU A 87 -2.09 -0.28 -7.44
CA LEU A 87 -1.54 -1.62 -7.58
C LEU A 87 -0.19 -1.78 -6.87
N ARG A 88 0.72 -0.79 -6.98
CA ARG A 88 1.99 -0.81 -6.24
C ARG A 88 1.77 -0.75 -4.73
N LEU A 89 0.84 0.10 -4.28
CA LEU A 89 0.49 0.20 -2.87
C LEU A 89 -0.06 -1.13 -2.32
N ARG A 90 -0.90 -1.81 -3.12
CA ARG A 90 -1.47 -3.13 -2.77
C ARG A 90 -0.37 -4.19 -2.66
N GLU A 91 0.56 -4.19 -3.60
CA GLU A 91 1.69 -5.11 -3.60
C GLU A 91 2.60 -4.87 -2.40
N LEU A 92 2.90 -3.61 -2.05
CA LEU A 92 3.63 -3.26 -0.83
C LEU A 92 2.94 -3.80 0.43
N ALA A 93 1.63 -3.59 0.56
CA ALA A 93 0.86 -4.08 1.70
C ALA A 93 0.87 -5.61 1.79
N THR A 94 0.84 -6.29 0.65
CA THR A 94 0.91 -7.76 0.57
C THR A 94 2.29 -8.27 0.97
N LEU A 95 3.36 -7.69 0.43
CA LEU A 95 4.74 -8.13 0.70
C LEU A 95 5.19 -7.84 2.14
N ALA A 96 4.66 -6.78 2.76
CA ALA A 96 4.94 -6.42 4.16
C ALA A 96 4.05 -7.19 5.16
N SER A 97 3.11 -8.01 4.67
CA SER A 97 2.27 -8.90 5.49
C SER A 97 2.86 -10.30 5.57
N PRO A 98 2.56 -11.08 6.64
CA PRO A 98 2.86 -12.50 6.63
C PRO A 98 2.07 -13.21 5.53
N PRO A 99 2.60 -14.31 4.95
CA PRO A 99 1.81 -15.16 4.09
C PRO A 99 0.55 -15.64 4.84
N ALA A 100 -0.57 -15.69 4.11
CA ALA A 100 -1.84 -16.20 4.62
C ALA A 100 -1.77 -17.69 4.97
#